data_AF-I3N4F5-F1
#
_entry.id   AF-I3N4F5-F1
#
_cell.length_a   1.000
_cell.length_b   1.000
_cell.length_c   1.000
_cell.angle_alpha   90.00
_cell.angle_beta   90.00
_cell.angle_gamma   90.00
#
_symmetry.space_group_name_H-M   'P 1'
#
loop_
_entity.id
_entity.type
_entity.pdbx_description
1 polymer ?
#
loop_
_entity_poly.entity_id
_entity_poly.type
_entity_poly.pdbx_seq_one_letter_code
_entity_poly.pdbx_strand_id
1 'polypeptide(L)'
;MRKLRAAVGSNLGKQAASQERRKKRAPNSSQAKPSAPKGRISECPGTPADLASQQEEEIFQASVSPYHLFRNRTEIIAFRKSLLSWYDTEKRDLPWRRQAEDEEDLDRRAYAVWVSEVMLQQTQVATVINYYTRWMQKWPTLQNLANASLEEVNQLWAGLGYYSRGRRLQEGARKVVEELGGHMPRTADTLQQLLPGVGRYTAGAIASIAFGQATGVVDGNVVRVLCRVRAIGADSKSTLVSQHLWSLAQQLVDPNRPGDFNQAAMELGATVCTPQRPLCSQCPVQSLCRARQRVEKEQFSASWNLQGTPDVEDCTPITGKCQLCLPSTEPWNYTLGVANFPRKASRRPPREEYLAICVLEQPRALGGTHILLVQRPSSGLLAGLWEFPSVTLEHSGQHQHKDLLQKLQSWTGPLPATHLQYLGEVSHTFSHIKLTYQVYGLALEGQTPVTTPPGARWLTREEFHTAAVSTAMKKVFRVYEDHQPGTCKGSKRSQLSSPTSQKKPSWKKPNRGQQVLDSFFWPHIPTDTPSLNSVAQ
;
A
#
# COMPACT_ATOMS: atom_id res chain seq x y z
N MET A 1 -72.69 -39.52 21.06
CA MET A 1 -71.88 -40.02 19.92
C MET A 1 -70.41 -39.98 20.35
N ARG A 2 -69.71 -41.11 20.28
CA ARG A 2 -68.51 -41.47 21.07
C ARG A 2 -67.50 -42.20 20.16
N LYS A 3 -66.18 -41.99 20.37
CA LYS A 3 -65.03 -42.94 20.14
C LYS A 3 -64.73 -43.31 18.65
N LEU A 4 -63.54 -43.77 18.17
CA LEU A 4 -62.31 -44.40 18.68
C LEU A 4 -61.26 -44.54 17.53
N ARG A 5 -59.94 -44.60 17.86
CA ARG A 5 -58.76 -45.38 17.31
C ARG A 5 -58.48 -45.46 15.78
N ALA A 6 -57.21 -45.45 15.34
CA ALA A 6 -56.22 -46.56 15.35
C ALA A 6 -54.82 -46.03 14.86
N ALA A 7 -53.63 -46.63 15.02
CA ALA A 7 -53.09 -47.84 15.65
C ALA A 7 -51.54 -47.82 15.53
N VAL A 8 -50.84 -48.40 16.54
CA VAL A 8 -49.57 -49.21 16.50
C VAL A 8 -48.31 -48.54 15.91
N GLY A 9 -47.09 -48.59 16.47
CA GLY A 9 -46.50 -49.40 17.52
C GLY A 9 -45.07 -48.90 17.81
N SER A 10 -44.44 -49.55 18.78
CA SER A 10 -43.42 -49.04 19.69
C SER A 10 -41.96 -49.34 19.34
N ASN A 11 -41.08 -48.54 19.96
CA ASN A 11 -39.84 -48.93 20.67
C ASN A 11 -38.46 -48.95 19.98
N LEU A 12 -37.56 -48.19 20.65
CA LEU A 12 -36.21 -48.54 21.11
C LEU A 12 -35.07 -48.73 20.11
N GLY A 13 -33.94 -48.08 20.44
CA GLY A 13 -32.66 -48.81 20.51
C GLY A 13 -31.49 -48.21 19.75
N LYS A 14 -30.56 -47.64 20.52
CA LYS A 14 -29.17 -47.31 20.20
C LYS A 14 -28.43 -48.48 19.51
N GLN A 15 -27.49 -48.21 18.60
CA GLN A 15 -26.03 -48.41 18.80
C GLN A 15 -25.21 -48.30 17.51
N ALA A 16 -23.92 -47.99 17.73
CA ALA A 16 -22.85 -47.64 16.81
C ALA A 16 -22.38 -48.77 15.88
N ALA A 17 -21.69 -48.41 14.79
CA ALA A 17 -20.89 -49.33 13.99
C ALA A 17 -19.46 -48.81 13.81
N SER A 18 -18.53 -49.74 14.02
CA SER A 18 -17.08 -49.63 14.09
C SER A 18 -16.41 -50.30 12.88
N GLN A 19 -15.21 -49.80 12.55
CA GLN A 19 -14.01 -50.51 12.06
C GLN A 19 -13.91 -51.23 10.69
N GLU A 20 -12.97 -50.68 9.91
CA GLU A 20 -11.71 -51.27 9.39
C GLU A 20 -11.64 -52.48 8.41
N ARG A 21 -10.83 -52.20 7.34
CA ARG A 21 -9.82 -53.04 6.65
C ARG A 21 -10.21 -54.40 6.03
N ARG A 22 -9.91 -54.56 4.73
CA ARG A 22 -9.34 -55.82 4.20
C ARG A 22 -8.55 -55.69 2.88
N LYS A 23 -7.41 -56.39 2.85
CA LYS A 23 -6.47 -56.69 1.73
C LYS A 23 -6.96 -57.85 0.84
N LYS A 24 -6.37 -57.96 -0.38
CA LYS A 24 -5.83 -59.16 -1.14
C LYS A 24 -5.91 -58.85 -2.65
N ARG A 25 -5.08 -59.33 -3.61
CA ARG A 25 -4.02 -60.35 -3.77
C ARG A 25 -3.34 -60.13 -5.17
N ALA A 26 -2.13 -60.67 -5.38
CA ALA A 26 -1.34 -60.68 -6.64
C ALA A 26 -1.68 -61.87 -7.59
N PRO A 27 -1.03 -62.00 -8.78
CA PRO A 27 0.17 -62.87 -8.89
C PRO A 27 1.28 -62.47 -9.92
N ASN A 28 2.39 -63.22 -9.86
CA ASN A 28 3.74 -63.10 -10.45
C ASN A 28 3.89 -63.19 -12.00
N SER A 29 4.99 -62.64 -12.53
CA SER A 29 6.00 -63.39 -13.32
C SER A 29 7.38 -62.69 -13.34
N SER A 30 8.42 -63.48 -13.58
CA SER A 30 9.84 -63.31 -13.30
C SER A 30 10.70 -63.04 -14.54
N GLN A 31 11.78 -62.23 -14.43
CA GLN A 31 13.10 -62.53 -15.01
C GLN A 31 14.18 -61.51 -14.58
N ALA A 32 15.45 -61.92 -14.67
CA ALA A 32 16.58 -61.53 -13.84
C ALA A 32 17.53 -60.44 -14.42
N LYS A 33 18.33 -59.89 -13.49
CA LYS A 33 19.51 -58.98 -13.52
C LYS A 33 20.54 -59.19 -14.66
N PRO A 34 21.39 -58.18 -15.02
CA PRO A 34 22.67 -57.96 -14.31
C PRO A 34 23.08 -56.48 -14.09
N SER A 35 24.15 -56.33 -13.31
CA SER A 35 24.64 -55.12 -12.61
C SER A 35 25.86 -54.43 -13.25
N ALA A 36 25.84 -53.08 -13.22
CA ALA A 36 26.91 -52.05 -13.19
C ALA A 36 27.99 -52.00 -14.31
N PRO A 37 28.44 -50.78 -14.71
CA PRO A 37 29.61 -50.20 -14.03
C PRO A 37 29.57 -48.66 -13.81
N LYS A 38 30.46 -48.19 -12.93
CA LYS A 38 30.77 -46.79 -12.62
C LYS A 38 31.28 -46.04 -13.86
N GLY A 39 30.78 -44.83 -14.10
CA GLY A 39 31.25 -43.93 -15.16
C GLY A 39 31.06 -42.45 -14.81
N ARG A 40 32.19 -41.80 -14.51
CA ARG A 40 32.58 -40.38 -14.69
C ARG A 40 31.48 -39.31 -14.86
N ILE A 41 31.45 -38.36 -13.93
CA ILE A 41 30.69 -37.10 -13.96
C ILE A 41 31.19 -36.27 -15.16
N SER A 42 30.28 -35.98 -16.09
CA SER A 42 30.41 -34.95 -17.13
C SER A 42 29.20 -34.04 -16.98
N GLU A 43 29.45 -32.75 -16.89
CA GLU A 43 28.45 -31.68 -16.81
C GLU A 43 27.47 -31.77 -17.99
N CYS A 44 26.17 -31.68 -17.70
CA CYS A 44 25.13 -31.46 -18.70
C CYS A 44 24.46 -30.10 -18.46
N PRO A 45 24.02 -29.39 -19.51
CA PRO A 45 23.55 -28.02 -19.42
C PRO A 45 22.05 -27.93 -19.10
N GLY A 46 21.68 -26.83 -18.45
CA GLY A 46 20.39 -26.12 -18.50
C GLY A 46 19.09 -26.92 -18.53
N THR A 47 18.26 -26.73 -17.50
CA THR A 47 16.87 -27.19 -17.45
C THR A 47 16.01 -26.64 -18.59
N PRO A 48 14.98 -27.38 -19.09
CA PRO A 48 14.13 -26.95 -20.21
C PRO A 48 13.40 -25.60 -20.01
N ALA A 49 13.22 -25.17 -18.76
CA ALA A 49 12.59 -23.90 -18.40
C ALA A 49 13.48 -22.67 -18.68
N ASP A 50 14.81 -22.82 -18.61
CA ASP A 50 15.77 -21.74 -18.87
C ASP A 50 15.89 -21.43 -20.37
N LEU A 51 15.77 -22.46 -21.21
CA LEU A 51 15.82 -22.30 -22.67
C LEU A 51 14.55 -21.64 -23.24
N ALA A 52 13.38 -21.95 -22.66
CA ALA A 52 12.11 -21.34 -23.07
C ALA A 52 12.02 -19.85 -22.68
N SER A 53 12.51 -19.50 -21.49
CA SER A 53 12.56 -18.11 -21.03
C SER A 53 13.59 -17.27 -21.78
N GLN A 54 14.74 -17.86 -22.15
CA GLN A 54 15.73 -17.22 -23.03
C GLN A 54 15.21 -17.00 -24.46
N GLN A 55 14.48 -17.96 -25.03
CA GLN A 55 13.84 -17.79 -26.35
C GLN A 55 12.75 -16.71 -26.34
N GLU A 56 11.95 -16.61 -25.28
CA GLU A 56 10.94 -15.55 -25.14
C GLU A 56 11.59 -14.16 -24.99
N GLU A 57 12.70 -14.04 -24.26
CA GLU A 57 13.44 -12.77 -24.13
C GLU A 57 14.12 -12.34 -25.44
N GLU A 58 14.70 -13.26 -26.22
CA GLU A 58 15.31 -12.96 -27.52
C GLU A 58 14.27 -12.52 -28.57
N ILE A 59 13.09 -13.16 -28.60
CA ILE A 59 11.99 -12.77 -29.51
C ILE A 59 11.41 -11.40 -29.10
N PHE A 60 11.32 -11.12 -27.80
CA PHE A 60 10.85 -9.83 -27.28
C PHE A 60 11.76 -8.68 -27.68
N GLN A 61 13.08 -8.84 -27.53
CA GLN A 61 14.08 -7.83 -27.89
C GLN A 61 14.14 -7.55 -29.40
N ALA A 62 13.88 -8.55 -30.25
CA ALA A 62 13.86 -8.40 -31.71
C ALA A 62 12.72 -7.48 -32.23
N SER A 63 11.68 -7.24 -31.43
CA SER A 63 10.52 -6.41 -31.81
C SER A 63 10.61 -4.94 -31.37
N VAL A 64 11.63 -4.60 -30.57
CA VAL A 64 11.77 -3.29 -29.93
C VAL A 64 12.85 -2.45 -30.61
N SER A 65 12.53 -1.18 -30.92
CA SER A 65 13.51 -0.26 -31.52
C SER A 65 14.77 -0.11 -30.65
N PRO A 66 15.99 -0.17 -31.22
CA PRO A 66 17.25 0.10 -30.53
C PRO A 66 17.33 1.50 -29.88
N TYR A 67 16.38 2.38 -30.23
CA TYR A 67 16.24 3.68 -29.58
C TYR A 67 15.66 3.61 -28.16
N HIS A 68 14.96 2.56 -27.79
CA HIS A 68 14.43 2.40 -26.42
C HIS A 68 15.31 1.51 -25.53
N LEU A 69 16.48 1.10 -26.04
CA LEU A 69 17.42 0.20 -25.38
C LEU A 69 18.71 0.93 -24.96
N PHE A 70 19.48 0.31 -24.07
CA PHE A 70 20.91 0.61 -23.88
C PHE A 70 21.70 -0.17 -24.91
N ARG A 71 22.48 0.53 -25.75
CA ARG A 71 23.03 -0.06 -26.99
C ARG A 71 24.28 -0.89 -26.74
N ASN A 72 25.06 -0.54 -25.72
CA ASN A 72 26.33 -1.20 -25.45
C ASN A 72 26.66 -1.20 -23.95
N ARG A 73 27.63 -2.05 -23.58
CA ARG A 73 28.09 -2.22 -22.20
C ARG A 73 28.72 -0.94 -21.63
N THR A 74 29.38 -0.13 -22.46
CA THR A 74 30.00 1.13 -22.04
C THR A 74 28.95 2.14 -21.55
N GLU A 75 27.82 2.24 -22.24
CA GLU A 75 26.68 3.08 -21.84
C GLU A 75 26.11 2.63 -20.48
N ILE A 76 25.96 1.31 -20.29
CA ILE A 76 25.48 0.73 -19.02
C ILE A 76 26.45 1.02 -17.88
N ILE A 77 27.76 0.82 -18.09
CA ILE A 77 28.79 1.10 -17.09
C ILE A 77 28.82 2.59 -16.73
N ALA A 78 28.73 3.48 -17.73
CA ALA A 78 28.67 4.92 -17.51
C ALA A 78 27.43 5.31 -16.71
N PHE A 79 26.26 4.74 -17.04
CA PHE A 79 25.02 4.97 -16.30
C PHE A 79 25.14 4.55 -14.84
N ARG A 80 25.62 3.33 -14.58
CA ARG A 80 25.83 2.80 -13.22
C ARG A 80 26.77 3.68 -12.42
N LYS A 81 27.93 4.03 -12.99
CA LYS A 81 28.95 4.85 -12.33
C LYS A 81 28.40 6.23 -11.95
N SER A 82 27.76 6.93 -12.89
CA SER A 82 27.21 8.26 -12.63
C SER A 82 26.09 8.21 -11.58
N LEU A 83 25.21 7.22 -11.65
CA LEU A 83 24.10 7.09 -10.72
C LEU A 83 24.58 6.76 -9.29
N LEU A 84 25.48 5.78 -9.15
CA LEU A 84 26.01 5.36 -7.85
C LEU A 84 26.87 6.46 -7.21
N SER A 85 27.74 7.12 -7.99
CA SER A 85 28.58 8.21 -7.47
C SER A 85 27.75 9.37 -6.94
N TRP A 86 26.64 9.70 -7.60
CA TRP A 86 25.70 10.71 -7.12
C TRP A 86 24.95 10.24 -5.88
N TYR A 87 24.55 8.96 -5.84
CA TYR A 87 23.84 8.41 -4.68
C TYR A 87 24.71 8.39 -3.43
N ASP A 88 26.00 8.07 -3.57
CA ASP A 88 26.95 8.05 -2.45
C ASP A 88 27.09 9.42 -1.77
N THR A 89 26.87 10.52 -2.51
CA THR A 89 26.95 11.89 -1.98
C THR A 89 25.60 12.49 -1.61
N GLU A 90 24.53 12.18 -2.35
CA GLU A 90 23.23 12.86 -2.24
C GLU A 90 22.12 12.03 -1.58
N LYS A 91 22.36 10.76 -1.22
CA LYS A 91 21.34 9.92 -0.58
C LYS A 91 20.84 10.59 0.71
N ARG A 92 19.52 10.70 0.86
CA ARG A 92 18.92 11.16 2.11
C ARG A 92 19.22 10.16 3.23
N ASP A 93 19.54 10.69 4.41
CA ASP A 93 19.57 9.90 5.64
C ASP A 93 18.14 9.47 6.01
N LEU A 94 17.90 8.16 6.02
CA LEU A 94 16.60 7.56 6.33
C LEU A 94 16.81 6.41 7.33
N PRO A 95 15.94 6.26 8.35
CA PRO A 95 16.17 5.27 9.41
C PRO A 95 16.35 3.83 8.89
N TRP A 96 15.56 3.43 7.90
CA TRP A 96 15.65 2.10 7.28
C TRP A 96 16.89 1.90 6.41
N ARG A 97 17.51 2.97 5.91
CA ARG A 97 18.80 2.88 5.19
C ARG A 97 19.93 2.64 6.17
N ARG A 98 20.02 3.46 7.21
CA ARG A 98 20.99 3.27 8.31
C ARG A 98 20.88 1.87 8.90
N GLN A 99 19.66 1.46 9.26
CA GLN A 99 19.46 0.13 9.82
C GLN A 99 19.83 -0.99 8.84
N ALA A 100 19.58 -0.84 7.54
CA ALA A 100 19.98 -1.85 6.56
C ALA A 100 21.51 -1.91 6.35
N GLU A 101 22.20 -0.78 6.46
CA GLU A 101 23.66 -0.66 6.35
C GLU A 101 24.38 -1.19 7.60
N ASP A 102 23.86 -0.86 8.79
CA ASP A 102 24.48 -1.15 10.09
C ASP A 102 24.18 -2.58 10.62
N GLU A 103 23.05 -3.17 10.25
CA GLU A 103 22.61 -4.47 10.78
C GLU A 103 23.39 -5.63 10.13
N GLU A 104 24.11 -6.41 10.92
CA GLU A 104 24.92 -7.54 10.45
C GLU A 104 24.09 -8.82 10.22
N ASP A 105 23.02 -9.01 10.99
CA ASP A 105 22.14 -10.17 10.86
C ASP A 105 21.27 -10.04 9.60
N LEU A 106 21.47 -10.93 8.64
CA LEU A 106 20.76 -10.91 7.36
C LEU A 106 19.24 -11.03 7.49
N ASP A 107 18.74 -11.79 8.47
CA ASP A 107 17.30 -11.95 8.72
C ASP A 107 16.69 -10.67 9.30
N ARG A 108 17.40 -10.03 10.24
CA ARG A 108 17.01 -8.72 10.79
C ARG A 108 17.08 -7.61 9.76
N ARG A 109 18.14 -7.59 8.94
CA ARG A 109 18.31 -6.64 7.84
C ARG A 109 17.17 -6.78 6.83
N ALA A 110 16.87 -8.02 6.40
CA ALA A 110 15.77 -8.28 5.47
C ALA A 110 14.41 -7.92 6.05
N TYR A 111 14.19 -8.19 7.34
CA TYR A 111 12.99 -7.75 8.04
C TYR A 111 12.86 -6.22 8.07
N ALA A 112 13.92 -5.51 8.43
CA ALA A 112 13.97 -4.05 8.48
C ALA A 112 13.64 -3.43 7.12
N VAL A 113 14.23 -3.96 6.03
CA VAL A 113 13.93 -3.54 4.65
C VAL A 113 12.48 -3.87 4.28
N TRP A 114 12.00 -5.07 4.62
CA TRP A 114 10.64 -5.49 4.29
C TRP A 114 9.60 -4.57 4.94
N VAL A 115 9.78 -4.23 6.22
CA VAL A 115 8.90 -3.29 6.94
C VAL A 115 8.86 -1.94 6.24
N SER A 116 10.01 -1.35 5.90
CA SER A 116 10.05 -0.04 5.22
C SER A 116 9.39 -0.09 3.85
N GLU A 117 9.66 -1.13 3.05
CA GLU A 117 9.09 -1.27 1.72
C GLU A 117 7.56 -1.43 1.76
N VAL A 118 7.02 -2.16 2.74
CA VAL A 118 5.57 -2.28 2.91
C VAL A 118 4.97 -0.95 3.35
N MET A 119 5.61 -0.21 4.26
CA MET A 119 5.13 1.11 4.69
C MET A 119 5.16 2.15 3.56
N LEU A 120 6.20 2.17 2.74
CA LEU A 120 6.40 3.12 1.64
C LEU A 120 5.44 2.93 0.45
N GLN A 121 4.75 1.79 0.37
CA GLN A 121 3.72 1.58 -0.65
C GLN A 121 2.62 2.66 -0.56
N GLN A 122 2.54 3.52 -1.59
CA GLN A 122 1.53 4.58 -1.66
C GLN A 122 1.51 5.54 -0.45
N THR A 123 2.62 5.64 0.29
CA THR A 123 2.75 6.50 1.47
C THR A 123 4.02 7.35 1.33
N GLN A 124 3.97 8.62 1.75
CA GLN A 124 5.10 9.54 1.61
C GLN A 124 6.21 9.21 2.62
N VAL A 125 7.47 9.34 2.19
CA VAL A 125 8.66 9.10 3.02
C VAL A 125 8.60 9.83 4.36
N ALA A 126 8.27 11.13 4.34
CA ALA A 126 8.20 11.96 5.55
C ALA A 126 7.21 11.41 6.59
N THR A 127 6.09 10.84 6.14
CA THR A 127 5.13 10.19 7.02
C THR A 127 5.69 8.90 7.60
N VAL A 128 6.35 8.07 6.77
CA VAL A 128 6.82 6.73 7.17
C VAL A 128 7.90 6.78 8.26
N ILE A 129 8.76 7.80 8.30
CA ILE A 129 9.87 7.93 9.28
C ILE A 129 9.41 7.66 10.72
N ASN A 130 8.34 8.34 11.16
CA ASN A 130 7.84 8.21 12.54
C ASN A 130 7.15 6.86 12.81
N TYR A 131 6.56 6.23 11.80
CA TYR A 131 5.92 4.93 11.96
C TYR A 131 6.95 3.81 11.97
N TYR A 132 7.92 3.86 11.06
CA TYR A 132 9.01 2.90 10.99
C TYR A 132 9.78 2.86 12.30
N THR A 133 10.18 4.03 12.82
CA THR A 133 10.96 4.11 14.06
C THR A 133 10.22 3.48 15.25
N ARG A 134 8.95 3.81 15.46
CA ARG A 134 8.13 3.23 16.54
C ARG A 134 7.87 1.73 16.33
N TRP A 135 7.69 1.31 15.07
CA TRP A 135 7.47 -0.08 14.72
C TRP A 135 8.70 -0.92 15.04
N MET A 136 9.89 -0.53 14.57
CA MET A 136 11.13 -1.24 14.81
C MET A 136 11.56 -1.20 16.27
N GLN A 137 11.18 -0.16 17.03
CA GLN A 137 11.38 -0.12 18.47
C GLN A 137 10.52 -1.16 19.21
N LYS A 138 9.25 -1.33 18.81
CA LYS A 138 8.34 -2.31 19.45
C LYS A 138 8.61 -3.74 18.99
N TRP A 139 8.86 -3.93 17.69
CA TRP A 139 9.10 -5.23 17.06
C TRP A 139 10.40 -5.18 16.26
N PRO A 140 11.56 -5.36 16.91
CA PRO A 140 12.85 -5.31 16.22
C PRO A 140 13.11 -6.55 15.36
N THR A 141 12.43 -7.67 15.60
CA THR A 141 12.61 -8.91 14.83
C THR A 141 11.29 -9.51 14.31
N LEU A 142 11.41 -10.45 13.36
CA LEU A 142 10.29 -11.26 12.85
C LEU A 142 9.55 -11.98 13.98
N GLN A 143 10.26 -12.53 14.96
CA GLN A 143 9.68 -13.24 16.10
C GLN A 143 8.84 -12.30 16.96
N ASN A 144 9.30 -11.07 17.19
CA ASN A 144 8.52 -10.09 17.94
C ASN A 144 7.20 -9.74 17.22
N LEU A 145 7.25 -9.53 15.90
CA LEU A 145 6.05 -9.23 15.11
C LEU A 145 5.11 -10.44 14.99
N ALA A 146 5.66 -11.65 14.81
CA ALA A 146 4.89 -12.88 14.70
C ALA A 146 4.02 -13.11 15.95
N ASN A 147 4.59 -12.86 17.13
CA ASN A 147 3.91 -13.00 18.42
C ASN A 147 2.94 -11.86 18.76
N ALA A 148 2.94 -10.76 18.00
CA ALA A 148 2.02 -9.65 18.25
C ALA A 148 0.56 -10.06 17.98
N SER A 149 -0.37 -9.39 18.65
CA SER A 149 -1.80 -9.48 18.30
C SER A 149 -2.13 -8.61 17.08
N LEU A 150 -3.22 -8.94 16.36
CA LEU A 150 -3.68 -8.11 15.23
C LEU A 150 -4.11 -6.71 15.69
N GLU A 151 -4.66 -6.59 16.90
CA GLU A 151 -5.05 -5.30 17.46
C GLU A 151 -3.84 -4.40 17.67
N GLU A 152 -2.75 -4.90 18.26
CA GLU A 152 -1.53 -4.11 18.43
C GLU A 152 -0.93 -3.68 17.09
N VAL A 153 -0.91 -4.57 16.08
CA VAL A 153 -0.47 -4.24 14.72
C VAL A 153 -1.32 -3.12 14.14
N ASN A 154 -2.64 -3.21 14.27
CA ASN A 154 -3.56 -2.17 13.81
C ASN A 154 -3.37 -0.85 14.56
N GLN A 155 -3.06 -0.88 15.85
CA GLN A 155 -2.77 0.32 16.65
C GLN A 155 -1.49 1.02 16.17
N LEU A 156 -0.39 0.29 15.94
CA LEU A 156 0.84 0.91 15.42
C LEU A 156 0.74 1.31 13.95
N TRP A 157 -0.11 0.65 13.15
CA TRP A 157 -0.38 1.03 11.76
C TRP A 157 -1.39 2.18 11.61
N ALA A 158 -2.07 2.55 12.70
CA ALA A 158 -3.16 3.52 12.69
C ALA A 158 -2.72 4.87 12.13
N GLY A 159 -3.29 5.23 10.97
CA GLY A 159 -2.99 6.49 10.26
C GLY A 159 -2.15 6.33 9.00
N LEU A 160 -1.46 5.20 8.77
CA LEU A 160 -0.74 4.93 7.52
C LEU A 160 -1.65 4.61 6.32
N GLY A 161 -2.88 4.18 6.59
CA GLY A 161 -3.81 3.70 5.57
C GLY A 161 -3.44 2.32 5.00
N TYR A 162 -4.35 1.75 4.20
CA TYR A 162 -4.22 0.39 3.63
C TYR A 162 -3.80 -0.66 4.67
N TYR A 163 -4.59 -0.81 5.73
CA TYR A 163 -4.32 -1.68 6.89
C TYR A 163 -4.07 -3.15 6.54
N SER A 164 -4.58 -3.62 5.40
CA SER A 164 -4.27 -4.95 4.89
C SER A 164 -2.77 -5.19 4.70
N ARG A 165 -1.97 -4.14 4.49
CA ARG A 165 -0.50 -4.21 4.41
C ARG A 165 0.12 -4.66 5.73
N GLY A 166 -0.21 -3.99 6.84
CA GLY A 166 0.30 -4.35 8.16
C GLY A 166 -0.12 -5.77 8.59
N ARG A 167 -1.38 -6.14 8.31
CA ARG A 167 -1.87 -7.49 8.55
C ARG A 167 -1.11 -8.56 7.73
N ARG A 168 -0.94 -8.35 6.42
CA ARG A 168 -0.21 -9.30 5.56
C ARG A 168 1.27 -9.40 5.92
N LEU A 169 1.88 -8.30 6.36
CA LEU A 169 3.24 -8.28 6.90
C LEU A 169 3.36 -9.17 8.15
N GLN A 170 2.41 -9.07 9.08
CA GLN A 170 2.35 -9.95 10.26
C GLN A 170 2.09 -11.41 9.87
N GLU A 171 1.13 -11.69 9.00
CA GLU A 171 0.84 -13.04 8.47
C GLU A 171 2.10 -13.66 7.86
N GLY A 172 2.86 -12.87 7.08
CA GLY A 172 4.11 -13.32 6.50
C GLY A 172 5.22 -13.52 7.53
N ALA A 173 5.33 -12.65 8.54
CA ALA A 173 6.29 -12.84 9.63
C ALA A 173 6.02 -14.13 10.42
N ARG A 174 4.75 -14.43 10.72
CA ARG A 174 4.34 -15.71 11.32
C ARG A 174 4.74 -16.89 10.46
N LYS A 175 4.44 -16.83 9.16
CA LYS A 175 4.85 -17.88 8.21
C LYS A 175 6.36 -18.11 8.21
N VAL A 176 7.18 -17.06 8.21
CA VAL A 176 8.64 -17.20 8.25
C VAL A 176 9.09 -17.88 9.54
N VAL A 177 8.53 -17.51 10.69
CA VAL A 177 8.88 -18.09 11.99
C VAL A 177 8.41 -19.54 12.12
N GLU A 178 7.16 -19.82 11.76
CA GLU A 178 6.50 -21.11 11.98
C GLU A 178 6.88 -22.16 10.92
N GLU A 179 6.97 -21.76 9.64
CA GLU A 179 7.19 -22.70 8.53
C GLU A 179 8.61 -22.69 7.98
N LEU A 180 9.35 -21.57 8.13
CA LEU A 180 10.69 -21.40 7.57
C LEU A 180 11.79 -21.30 8.65
N GLY A 181 11.45 -21.64 9.91
CA GLY A 181 12.39 -21.66 11.03
C GLY A 181 12.95 -20.30 11.42
N GLY A 182 12.28 -19.21 11.05
CA GLY A 182 12.74 -17.84 11.30
C GLY A 182 13.71 -17.29 10.25
N HIS A 183 14.01 -18.04 9.18
CA HIS A 183 14.91 -17.61 8.13
C HIS A 183 14.15 -17.05 6.92
N MET A 184 14.44 -15.79 6.57
CA MET A 184 13.90 -15.13 5.40
C MET A 184 14.38 -15.82 4.11
N PRO A 185 13.48 -16.10 3.14
CA PRO A 185 13.89 -16.55 1.81
C PRO A 185 14.92 -15.60 1.20
N ARG A 186 15.98 -16.13 0.59
CA ARG A 186 17.17 -15.36 0.19
C ARG A 186 17.13 -14.82 -1.24
N THR A 187 16.15 -15.24 -2.05
CA THR A 187 16.04 -14.81 -3.46
C THR A 187 14.71 -14.12 -3.72
N ALA A 188 14.67 -13.22 -4.70
CA ALA A 188 13.46 -12.53 -5.11
C ALA A 188 12.33 -13.51 -5.47
N ASP A 189 12.63 -14.58 -6.21
CA ASP A 189 11.61 -15.56 -6.60
C ASP A 189 11.02 -16.28 -5.38
N THR A 190 11.86 -16.71 -4.43
CA THR A 190 11.40 -17.40 -3.22
C THR A 190 10.67 -16.46 -2.27
N LEU A 191 11.10 -15.20 -2.14
CA LEU A 191 10.39 -14.16 -1.39
C LEU A 191 8.99 -13.91 -1.98
N GLN A 192 8.89 -13.77 -3.31
CA GLN A 192 7.63 -13.53 -4.01
C GLN A 192 6.68 -14.74 -3.92
N GLN A 193 7.20 -15.95 -4.03
CA GLN A 193 6.41 -17.18 -4.01
C GLN A 193 5.91 -17.52 -2.60
N LEU A 194 6.76 -17.36 -1.58
CA LEU A 194 6.48 -17.87 -0.24
C LEU A 194 5.77 -16.85 0.64
N LEU A 195 6.01 -15.54 0.48
CA LEU A 195 5.52 -14.55 1.44
C LEU A 195 4.22 -13.85 1.00
N PRO A 196 3.17 -13.84 1.86
CA PRO A 196 1.90 -13.21 1.51
C PRO A 196 2.05 -11.69 1.39
N GLY A 197 1.61 -11.15 0.25
CA GLY A 197 1.62 -9.70 0.00
C GLY A 197 2.95 -9.14 -0.47
N VAL A 198 3.95 -10.00 -0.65
CA VAL A 198 5.20 -9.66 -1.32
C VAL A 198 5.02 -9.86 -2.83
N GLY A 199 4.93 -8.76 -3.57
CA GLY A 199 4.96 -8.78 -5.04
C GLY A 199 6.37 -8.65 -5.60
N ARG A 200 6.51 -8.73 -6.93
CA ARG A 200 7.78 -8.63 -7.67
C ARG A 200 8.68 -7.46 -7.21
N TYR A 201 8.10 -6.29 -7.00
CA TYR A 201 8.82 -5.11 -6.49
C TYR A 201 9.40 -5.34 -5.09
N THR A 202 8.57 -5.70 -4.11
CA THR A 202 9.00 -5.89 -2.72
C THR A 202 10.02 -7.02 -2.61
N ALA A 203 9.82 -8.10 -3.35
CA ALA A 203 10.76 -9.22 -3.40
C ALA A 203 12.14 -8.79 -3.91
N GLY A 204 12.19 -8.09 -5.06
CA GLY A 204 13.46 -7.60 -5.60
C GLY A 204 14.11 -6.55 -4.71
N ALA A 205 13.33 -5.69 -4.05
CA ALA A 205 13.86 -4.69 -3.13
C ALA A 205 14.54 -5.35 -1.92
N ILE A 206 13.87 -6.31 -1.27
CA ILE A 206 14.47 -7.07 -0.16
C ILE A 206 15.69 -7.85 -0.65
N ALA A 207 15.58 -8.59 -1.75
CA ALA A 207 16.66 -9.44 -2.22
C ALA A 207 17.93 -8.66 -2.61
N SER A 208 17.76 -7.50 -3.27
CA SER A 208 18.89 -6.67 -3.67
C SER A 208 19.50 -5.89 -2.50
N ILE A 209 18.68 -5.32 -1.61
CA ILE A 209 19.17 -4.48 -0.50
C ILE A 209 19.71 -5.34 0.64
N ALA A 210 19.01 -6.39 1.04
CA ALA A 210 19.40 -7.18 2.20
C ALA A 210 20.41 -8.30 1.85
N PHE A 211 20.23 -8.96 0.70
CA PHE A 211 21.01 -10.16 0.34
C PHE A 211 21.97 -9.95 -0.83
N GLY A 212 22.02 -8.75 -1.42
CA GLY A 212 22.93 -8.44 -2.53
C GLY A 212 22.61 -9.19 -3.82
N GLN A 213 21.38 -9.70 -4.00
CA GLN A 213 20.99 -10.34 -5.26
C GLN A 213 20.93 -9.29 -6.38
N ALA A 214 21.58 -9.56 -7.51
CA ALA A 214 21.56 -8.73 -8.70
C ALA A 214 20.20 -8.80 -9.45
N THR A 215 19.17 -8.24 -8.84
CA THR A 215 17.82 -8.15 -9.40
C THR A 215 17.38 -6.69 -9.47
N GLY A 216 16.96 -6.25 -10.67
CA GLY A 216 16.46 -4.89 -10.88
C GLY A 216 15.05 -4.73 -10.34
N VAL A 217 14.71 -3.55 -9.83
CA VAL A 217 13.37 -3.23 -9.32
C VAL A 217 12.74 -2.06 -10.05
N VAL A 218 11.40 -2.07 -10.17
CA VAL A 218 10.65 -1.02 -10.85
C VAL A 218 9.48 -0.56 -9.98
N ASP A 219 9.55 0.67 -9.48
CA ASP A 219 8.46 1.41 -8.84
C ASP A 219 8.00 2.60 -9.71
N GLY A 220 7.07 3.41 -9.20
CA GLY A 220 6.61 4.61 -9.92
C GLY A 220 7.71 5.65 -10.17
N ASN A 221 8.78 5.68 -9.37
CA ASN A 221 9.94 6.54 -9.57
C ASN A 221 10.83 6.01 -10.70
N VAL A 222 11.19 4.73 -10.66
CA VAL A 222 12.01 4.06 -11.66
C VAL A 222 11.31 4.02 -13.02
N VAL A 223 9.99 3.73 -13.08
CA VAL A 223 9.21 3.85 -14.32
C VAL A 223 9.43 5.21 -14.97
N ARG A 224 9.31 6.29 -14.18
CA ARG A 224 9.46 7.66 -14.69
C ARG A 224 10.88 7.95 -15.17
N VAL A 225 11.89 7.52 -14.42
CA VAL A 225 13.31 7.66 -14.79
C VAL A 225 13.57 6.93 -16.10
N LEU A 226 13.26 5.64 -16.18
CA LEU A 226 13.53 4.80 -17.36
C LEU A 226 12.75 5.28 -18.59
N CYS A 227 11.47 5.64 -18.43
CA CYS A 227 10.68 6.19 -19.53
C CYS A 227 11.30 7.48 -20.09
N ARG A 228 11.89 8.34 -19.26
CA ARG A 228 12.57 9.57 -19.73
C ARG A 228 13.94 9.25 -20.33
N VAL A 229 14.74 8.42 -19.66
CA VAL A 229 16.09 8.05 -20.11
C VAL A 229 16.04 7.37 -21.47
N ARG A 230 15.01 6.55 -21.73
CA ARG A 230 14.83 5.81 -23.00
C ARG A 230 13.67 6.32 -23.86
N ALA A 231 13.12 7.49 -23.55
CA ALA A 231 12.03 8.13 -24.29
C ALA A 231 10.85 7.19 -24.64
N ILE A 232 10.42 6.40 -23.66
CA ILE A 232 9.27 5.48 -23.77
C ILE A 232 8.00 6.26 -23.44
N GLY A 233 7.20 6.53 -24.47
CA GLY A 233 6.00 7.37 -24.43
C GLY A 233 4.67 6.62 -24.42
N ALA A 234 4.69 5.32 -24.70
CA ALA A 234 3.52 4.46 -24.59
C ALA A 234 3.02 4.33 -23.14
N ASP A 235 1.81 3.80 -22.96
CA ASP A 235 1.22 3.65 -21.63
C ASP A 235 2.07 2.72 -20.76
N SER A 236 2.67 3.29 -19.72
CA SER A 236 3.47 2.60 -18.71
C SER A 236 2.75 1.44 -18.00
N LYS A 237 1.41 1.40 -18.07
CA LYS A 237 0.60 0.32 -17.50
C LYS A 237 0.35 -0.83 -18.47
N SER A 238 0.69 -0.69 -19.74
CA SER A 238 0.57 -1.80 -20.69
C SER A 238 1.55 -2.92 -20.32
N THR A 239 1.16 -4.17 -20.57
CA THR A 239 1.98 -5.34 -20.28
C THR A 239 3.34 -5.26 -20.97
N LEU A 240 3.35 -4.86 -22.25
CA LEU A 240 4.56 -4.67 -23.06
C LEU A 240 5.52 -3.67 -22.40
N VAL A 241 5.06 -2.45 -22.11
CA VAL A 241 5.92 -1.41 -21.52
C VAL A 241 6.39 -1.81 -20.13
N SER A 242 5.52 -2.40 -19.31
CA SER A 242 5.88 -2.91 -17.99
C SER A 242 7.01 -3.94 -18.09
N GLN A 243 6.86 -4.98 -18.91
CA GLN A 243 7.90 -6.00 -19.14
C GLN A 243 9.20 -5.38 -19.65
N HIS A 244 9.12 -4.45 -20.59
CA HIS A 244 10.28 -3.74 -21.13
C HIS A 244 11.03 -2.94 -20.05
N LEU A 245 10.32 -2.22 -19.20
CA LEU A 245 10.91 -1.46 -18.09
C LEU A 245 11.58 -2.38 -17.06
N TRP A 246 10.98 -3.53 -16.76
CA TRP A 246 11.60 -4.55 -15.91
C TRP A 246 12.86 -5.15 -16.54
N SER A 247 12.86 -5.41 -17.85
CA SER A 247 14.05 -5.89 -18.58
C SER A 247 15.18 -4.84 -18.54
N LEU A 248 14.87 -3.56 -18.79
CA LEU A 248 15.83 -2.47 -18.67
C LEU A 248 16.41 -2.36 -17.25
N ALA A 249 15.56 -2.45 -16.21
CA ALA A 249 16.02 -2.42 -14.83
C ALA A 249 16.96 -3.61 -14.52
N GLN A 250 16.63 -4.81 -14.99
CA GLN A 250 17.46 -6.00 -14.84
C GLN A 250 18.78 -5.90 -15.61
N GLN A 251 18.79 -5.29 -16.79
CA GLN A 251 20.02 -5.04 -17.56
C GLN A 251 20.91 -4.01 -16.83
N LEU A 252 20.30 -2.99 -16.23
CA LEU A 252 21.03 -1.88 -15.62
C LEU A 252 21.51 -2.14 -14.20
N VAL A 253 20.88 -3.04 -13.43
CA VAL A 253 21.25 -3.26 -12.03
C VAL A 253 22.73 -3.59 -11.90
N ASP A 254 23.43 -2.90 -10.99
CA ASP A 254 24.85 -3.13 -10.79
C ASP A 254 25.08 -4.49 -10.12
N PRO A 255 25.94 -5.37 -10.67
CA PRO A 255 26.16 -6.71 -10.12
C PRO A 255 26.88 -6.70 -8.77
N ASN A 256 27.62 -5.63 -8.43
CA ASN A 256 28.38 -5.53 -7.19
C ASN A 256 27.63 -4.76 -6.11
N ARG A 257 26.78 -3.79 -6.50
CA ARG A 257 26.00 -2.96 -5.59
C ARG A 257 24.51 -2.89 -6.01
N PRO A 258 23.80 -4.03 -6.10
CA PRO A 258 22.44 -4.04 -6.64
C PRO A 258 21.44 -3.31 -5.74
N GLY A 259 21.57 -3.44 -4.42
CA GLY A 259 20.76 -2.71 -3.44
C GLY A 259 20.90 -1.19 -3.59
N ASP A 260 22.14 -0.69 -3.59
CA ASP A 260 22.41 0.74 -3.76
C ASP A 260 21.97 1.25 -5.13
N PHE A 261 22.18 0.48 -6.19
CA PHE A 261 21.74 0.86 -7.53
C PHE A 261 20.22 1.04 -7.59
N ASN A 262 19.47 0.08 -7.04
CA ASN A 262 18.02 0.13 -6.99
C ASN A 262 17.53 1.34 -6.17
N GLN A 263 18.11 1.55 -4.99
CA GLN A 263 17.79 2.71 -4.16
C GLN A 263 18.16 4.04 -4.84
N ALA A 264 19.29 4.10 -5.56
CA ALA A 264 19.72 5.27 -6.31
C ALA A 264 18.75 5.62 -7.44
N ALA A 265 18.25 4.63 -8.16
CA ALA A 265 17.26 4.85 -9.22
C ALA A 265 15.93 5.39 -8.65
N MET A 266 15.48 4.86 -7.51
CA MET A 266 14.31 5.39 -6.79
C MET A 266 14.56 6.82 -6.28
N GLU A 267 15.72 7.07 -5.67
CA GLU A 267 16.12 8.36 -5.12
C GLU A 267 16.18 9.43 -6.21
N LEU A 268 16.76 9.09 -7.37
CA LEU A 268 16.82 9.95 -8.54
C LEU A 268 15.42 10.35 -8.99
N GLY A 269 14.50 9.39 -9.07
CA GLY A 269 13.11 9.69 -9.39
C GLY A 269 12.46 10.58 -8.32
N ALA A 270 12.68 10.31 -7.05
CA ALA A 270 12.05 11.03 -5.95
C ALA A 270 12.53 12.49 -5.80
N THR A 271 13.80 12.77 -6.09
CA THR A 271 14.45 14.05 -5.73
C THR A 271 14.80 14.93 -6.93
N VAL A 272 15.21 14.32 -8.06
CA VAL A 272 15.70 15.06 -9.23
C VAL A 272 14.74 14.93 -10.41
N CYS A 273 14.47 13.70 -10.83
CA CYS A 273 13.63 13.36 -11.97
C CYS A 273 12.16 13.31 -11.55
N THR A 274 11.65 14.39 -10.94
CA THR A 274 10.31 14.47 -10.33
C THR A 274 9.18 14.48 -11.37
N PRO A 275 7.91 14.22 -10.98
CA PRO A 275 6.78 14.22 -11.91
C PRO A 275 6.58 15.55 -12.64
N GLN A 276 6.79 16.67 -11.94
CA GLN A 276 6.64 18.02 -12.46
C GLN A 276 7.91 18.82 -12.19
N ARG A 277 8.40 19.55 -13.20
CA ARG A 277 9.61 20.38 -13.12
C ARG A 277 10.84 19.60 -12.62
N PRO A 278 11.28 18.55 -13.33
CA PRO A 278 12.49 17.82 -12.97
C PRO A 278 13.74 18.70 -13.09
N LEU A 279 14.70 18.48 -12.19
CA LEU A 279 15.96 19.22 -12.10
C LEU A 279 16.99 18.66 -13.10
N CYS A 280 16.68 18.71 -14.40
CA CYS A 280 17.49 18.06 -15.43
C CYS A 280 18.96 18.52 -15.45
N SER A 281 19.23 19.79 -15.17
CA SER A 281 20.59 20.36 -15.13
C SER A 281 21.47 19.82 -14.00
N GLN A 282 20.85 19.26 -12.95
CA GLN A 282 21.53 18.63 -11.81
C GLN A 282 21.49 17.10 -11.90
N CYS A 283 20.94 16.54 -12.99
CA CYS A 283 20.75 15.10 -13.11
C CYS A 283 22.08 14.40 -13.46
N PRO A 284 22.53 13.41 -12.67
CA PRO A 284 23.81 12.74 -12.90
C PRO A 284 23.87 11.95 -14.22
N VAL A 285 22.70 11.59 -14.76
CA VAL A 285 22.55 10.81 -16.00
C VAL A 285 22.00 11.64 -17.14
N GLN A 286 22.08 12.98 -17.07
CA GLN A 286 21.51 13.88 -18.08
C GLN A 286 22.03 13.63 -19.50
N SER A 287 23.32 13.33 -19.65
CA SER A 287 23.96 13.07 -20.95
C SER A 287 23.44 11.80 -21.63
N LEU A 288 22.92 10.86 -20.84
CA LEU A 288 22.35 9.59 -21.30
C LEU A 288 20.82 9.65 -21.45
N CYS A 289 20.20 10.79 -21.17
CA CYS A 289 18.74 10.91 -21.14
C CYS A 289 18.18 11.34 -22.50
N ARG A 290 17.56 10.41 -23.22
CA ARG A 290 16.97 10.67 -24.55
C ARG A 290 15.87 11.73 -24.53
N ALA A 291 15.03 11.74 -23.49
CA ALA A 291 14.03 12.80 -23.34
C ALA A 291 14.67 14.19 -23.21
N ARG A 292 15.80 14.30 -22.52
CA ARG A 292 16.54 15.56 -22.36
C ARG A 292 17.15 16.02 -23.67
N GLN A 293 17.84 15.12 -24.37
CA GLN A 293 18.42 15.38 -25.70
C GLN A 293 17.35 15.84 -26.70
N ARG A 294 16.16 15.21 -26.66
CA ARG A 294 15.02 15.64 -27.48
C ARG A 294 14.58 17.07 -27.16
N VAL A 295 14.46 17.44 -25.87
CA VAL A 295 14.09 18.81 -25.48
C VAL A 295 15.13 19.82 -25.95
N GLU A 296 16.42 19.51 -25.82
CA GLU A 296 17.51 20.40 -26.26
C GLU A 296 17.49 20.61 -27.78
N LYS A 297 17.25 19.55 -28.55
CA LYS A 297 17.11 19.62 -30.00
C LYS A 297 15.91 20.49 -30.43
N GLU A 298 14.76 20.29 -29.80
CA GLU A 298 13.54 21.07 -30.07
C GLU A 298 13.71 22.56 -29.69
N GLN A 299 14.42 22.86 -28.61
CA GLN A 299 14.75 24.24 -28.22
C GLN A 299 15.70 24.90 -29.23
N PHE A 300 16.69 24.14 -29.72
CA PHE A 300 17.62 24.63 -30.74
C PHE A 300 16.90 24.90 -32.07
N SER A 301 16.07 23.98 -32.54
CA SER A 301 15.26 24.14 -33.75
C SER A 301 14.23 25.28 -33.63
N ALA A 302 13.70 25.55 -32.44
CA ALA A 302 12.81 26.71 -32.23
C ALA A 302 13.57 28.05 -32.23
N SER A 303 14.87 28.03 -31.92
CA SER A 303 15.71 29.24 -31.85
C SER A 303 16.28 29.66 -33.20
N TRP A 304 16.45 28.72 -34.14
CA TRP A 304 16.91 28.98 -35.50
C TRP A 304 15.73 28.75 -36.46
N ASN A 305 15.28 29.79 -37.17
CA ASN A 305 14.24 29.73 -38.23
C ASN A 305 14.70 28.95 -39.48
N LEU A 306 15.41 27.84 -39.31
CA LEU A 306 15.65 26.87 -40.36
C LEU A 306 14.41 25.99 -40.45
N GLN A 307 13.73 26.03 -41.61
CA GLN A 307 12.81 24.98 -42.05
C GLN A 307 13.61 23.67 -42.18
N GLY A 308 13.88 23.04 -41.04
CA GLY A 308 14.53 21.75 -40.92
C GLY A 308 13.45 20.68 -40.90
N THR A 309 13.55 19.75 -41.83
CA THR A 309 12.72 18.56 -42.00
C THR A 309 12.41 17.85 -40.68
N PRO A 310 11.21 17.26 -40.52
CA PRO A 310 10.87 16.50 -39.32
C PRO A 310 11.80 15.28 -39.24
N ASP A 311 12.65 15.25 -38.20
CA ASP A 311 13.58 14.16 -37.98
C ASP A 311 12.84 12.94 -37.39
N VAL A 312 12.18 12.25 -38.30
CA VAL A 312 11.48 10.98 -38.15
C VAL A 312 12.46 9.80 -37.98
N GLU A 313 13.77 10.01 -38.07
CA GLU A 313 14.74 8.92 -38.33
C GLU A 313 15.62 8.53 -37.14
N ASP A 314 15.00 8.12 -36.03
CA ASP A 314 15.74 7.34 -35.01
C ASP A 314 14.93 6.17 -34.43
N CYS A 315 13.66 6.05 -34.85
CA CYS A 315 12.74 4.99 -34.43
C CYS A 315 12.00 4.34 -35.59
N THR A 316 12.33 4.65 -36.86
CA THR A 316 11.73 4.05 -38.05
C THR A 316 12.02 2.56 -38.08
N PRO A 317 11.03 1.69 -37.80
CA PRO A 317 11.21 0.29 -38.07
C PRO A 317 11.08 0.12 -39.59
N ILE A 318 11.84 -0.80 -40.15
CA ILE A 318 11.65 -1.29 -41.53
C ILE A 318 10.22 -1.83 -41.73
N THR A 319 9.46 -2.04 -40.64
CA THR A 319 8.06 -2.49 -40.62
C THR A 319 7.26 -1.92 -39.42
N GLY A 320 6.49 -0.83 -39.62
CA GLY A 320 5.38 -0.45 -38.71
C GLY A 320 5.60 0.69 -37.70
N LYS A 321 4.56 0.99 -36.90
CA LYS A 321 4.61 2.02 -35.83
C LYS A 321 5.23 1.40 -34.56
N CYS A 322 6.28 2.01 -34.01
CA CYS A 322 6.89 1.55 -32.76
C CYS A 322 5.90 1.60 -31.59
N GLN A 323 5.75 0.49 -30.87
CA GLN A 323 4.78 0.33 -29.77
C GLN A 323 5.23 0.98 -28.44
N LEU A 324 6.48 1.46 -28.35
CA LEU A 324 7.02 2.13 -27.17
C LEU A 324 7.06 3.67 -27.32
N CYS A 325 6.99 4.16 -28.56
CA CYS A 325 6.95 5.59 -28.86
C CYS A 325 5.67 6.26 -28.32
N LEU A 326 5.67 7.59 -28.33
CA LEU A 326 4.46 8.36 -28.08
C LEU A 326 3.36 7.93 -29.07
N PRO A 327 2.13 7.66 -28.58
CA PRO A 327 1.03 7.28 -29.47
C PRO A 327 0.67 8.47 -30.38
N SER A 328 0.32 8.18 -31.63
CA SER A 328 -0.03 9.23 -32.62
C SER A 328 -1.23 10.08 -32.21
N THR A 329 -2.08 9.59 -31.30
CA THR A 329 -3.23 10.32 -30.74
C THR A 329 -2.83 11.38 -29.73
N GLU A 330 -1.63 11.30 -29.14
CA GLU A 330 -1.11 12.27 -28.18
C GLU A 330 0.30 12.71 -28.60
N PRO A 331 0.42 13.62 -29.58
CA PRO A 331 1.70 14.09 -30.08
C PRO A 331 2.48 14.89 -29.03
N TRP A 332 3.78 15.07 -29.29
CA TRP A 332 4.68 15.82 -28.43
C TRP A 332 4.14 17.20 -28.05
N ASN A 333 4.20 17.54 -26.76
CA ASN A 333 3.82 18.86 -26.26
C ASN A 333 5.06 19.61 -25.74
N TYR A 334 5.44 20.69 -26.43
CA TYR A 334 6.62 21.50 -26.12
C TYR A 334 6.62 22.06 -24.70
N THR A 335 5.44 22.35 -24.13
CA THR A 335 5.32 22.93 -22.78
C THR A 335 5.66 21.94 -21.66
N LEU A 336 5.59 20.63 -21.92
CA LEU A 336 5.85 19.60 -20.94
C LEU A 336 7.34 19.20 -20.87
N GLY A 337 8.13 19.51 -21.92
CA GLY A 337 9.53 19.10 -22.01
C GLY A 337 9.71 17.59 -21.80
N VAL A 338 10.59 17.18 -20.88
CA VAL A 338 10.79 15.75 -20.57
C VAL A 338 9.57 15.08 -19.91
N ALA A 339 8.62 15.86 -19.39
CA ALA A 339 7.39 15.36 -18.77
C ALA A 339 6.35 14.88 -19.80
N ASN A 340 6.67 14.91 -21.11
CA ASN A 340 5.98 14.08 -22.09
C ASN A 340 6.14 12.56 -21.79
N PHE A 341 7.15 12.17 -21.01
CA PHE A 341 7.43 10.80 -20.62
C PHE A 341 7.39 10.59 -19.09
N PRO A 342 6.75 9.51 -18.60
CA PRO A 342 5.73 8.71 -19.27
C PRO A 342 4.42 9.50 -19.43
N ARG A 343 3.56 9.13 -20.39
CA ARG A 343 2.22 9.70 -20.49
C ARG A 343 1.38 9.33 -19.28
N LYS A 344 0.66 10.31 -18.74
CA LYS A 344 -0.22 10.10 -17.59
C LYS A 344 -1.47 9.36 -18.04
N ALA A 345 -1.60 8.09 -17.66
CA ALA A 345 -2.83 7.34 -17.87
C ALA A 345 -4.04 8.05 -17.22
N SER A 346 -5.18 8.07 -17.93
CA SER A 346 -6.44 8.57 -17.39
C SER A 346 -6.90 7.68 -16.22
N ARG A 347 -7.60 8.28 -15.25
CA ARG A 347 -8.15 7.57 -14.08
C ARG A 347 -9.67 7.66 -14.12
N ARG A 348 -10.35 6.53 -13.92
CA ARG A 348 -11.80 6.50 -13.73
C ARG A 348 -12.17 7.17 -12.40
N PRO A 349 -13.34 7.83 -12.31
CA PRO A 349 -13.81 8.37 -11.04
C PRO A 349 -14.05 7.24 -10.03
N PRO A 350 -13.83 7.49 -8.72
CA PRO A 350 -14.13 6.52 -7.68
C PRO A 350 -15.65 6.30 -7.57
N ARG A 351 -16.06 5.10 -7.13
CA ARG A 351 -17.48 4.79 -6.88
C ARG A 351 -17.97 5.53 -5.63
N GLU A 352 -19.24 5.91 -5.57
CA GLU A 352 -19.81 6.56 -4.39
C GLU A 352 -20.60 5.55 -3.54
N GLU A 353 -20.42 5.58 -2.22
CA GLU A 353 -21.11 4.72 -1.24
C GLU A 353 -21.61 5.55 -0.07
N TYR A 354 -22.74 5.15 0.54
CA TYR A 354 -23.39 5.88 1.63
C TYR A 354 -23.60 4.94 2.83
N LEU A 355 -23.32 5.40 4.05
CA LEU A 355 -23.57 4.67 5.29
C LEU A 355 -24.24 5.56 6.32
N ALA A 356 -25.15 4.99 7.12
CA ALA A 356 -25.63 5.61 8.34
C ALA A 356 -24.85 5.06 9.53
N ILE A 357 -24.34 5.95 10.38
CA ILE A 357 -23.48 5.62 11.51
C ILE A 357 -24.00 6.25 12.79
N CYS A 358 -23.98 5.52 13.90
CA CYS A 358 -24.49 6.02 15.18
C CYS A 358 -23.41 6.02 16.26
N VAL A 359 -23.18 7.18 16.87
CA VAL A 359 -22.43 7.30 18.12
C VAL A 359 -23.40 7.08 19.27
N LEU A 360 -23.31 5.88 19.86
CA LEU A 360 -24.08 5.49 21.02
C LEU A 360 -23.29 5.79 22.29
N GLU A 361 -23.85 6.60 23.19
CA GLU A 361 -23.23 6.94 24.47
C GLU A 361 -23.99 6.40 25.68
N GLN A 362 -23.24 6.08 26.74
CA GLN A 362 -23.74 5.79 28.07
C GLN A 362 -23.19 6.84 29.05
N PRO A 363 -23.96 7.92 29.35
CA PRO A 363 -23.46 9.07 30.12
C PRO A 363 -23.14 8.79 31.59
N ARG A 364 -23.78 7.77 32.19
CA ARG A 364 -23.69 7.47 33.64
C ARG A 364 -22.93 6.16 33.94
N ALA A 365 -22.03 5.75 33.07
CA ALA A 365 -21.19 4.58 33.31
C ALA A 365 -20.13 4.87 34.40
N LEU A 366 -19.70 3.83 35.12
CA LEU A 366 -18.62 3.91 36.10
C LEU A 366 -17.34 4.40 35.40
N GLY A 367 -16.77 5.53 35.86
CA GLY A 367 -15.59 6.14 35.26
C GLY A 367 -15.85 7.19 34.18
N GLY A 368 -17.12 7.55 33.91
CA GLY A 368 -17.50 8.65 33.00
C GLY A 368 -18.26 8.18 31.76
N THR A 369 -18.44 9.08 30.79
CA THR A 369 -19.16 8.77 29.54
C THR A 369 -18.42 7.72 28.72
N HIS A 370 -19.10 6.61 28.43
CA HIS A 370 -18.59 5.58 27.55
C HIS A 370 -19.32 5.61 26.20
N ILE A 371 -18.61 5.23 25.13
CA ILE A 371 -19.13 5.13 23.78
C ILE A 371 -18.97 3.71 23.24
N LEU A 372 -19.94 3.24 22.47
CA LEU A 372 -19.92 1.90 21.88
C LEU A 372 -19.12 1.88 20.57
N LEU A 373 -18.16 0.96 20.49
CA LEU A 373 -17.51 0.58 19.24
C LEU A 373 -17.76 -0.90 18.94
N VAL A 374 -17.77 -1.22 17.66
CA VAL A 374 -17.85 -2.58 17.13
C VAL A 374 -16.63 -2.86 16.25
N GLN A 375 -16.14 -4.10 16.30
CA GLN A 375 -14.99 -4.52 15.52
C GLN A 375 -15.45 -4.97 14.13
N ARG A 376 -14.80 -4.44 13.09
CA ARG A 376 -15.04 -4.86 11.71
C ARG A 376 -14.59 -6.31 11.50
N PRO A 377 -15.21 -7.05 10.55
CA PRO A 377 -14.77 -8.40 10.19
C PRO A 377 -13.26 -8.47 9.90
N SER A 378 -12.66 -9.65 10.09
CA SER A 378 -11.22 -9.88 9.85
C SER A 378 -10.78 -9.82 8.38
N SER A 379 -11.74 -9.66 7.47
CA SER A 379 -11.53 -9.51 6.03
C SER A 379 -12.37 -8.36 5.45
N GLY A 380 -11.92 -7.77 4.33
CA GLY A 380 -12.62 -6.70 3.63
C GLY A 380 -12.09 -5.30 3.94
N LEU A 381 -12.89 -4.27 3.64
CA LEU A 381 -12.51 -2.87 3.85
C LEU A 381 -12.32 -2.59 5.34
N LEU A 382 -11.16 -2.04 5.71
CA LEU A 382 -10.79 -1.68 7.10
C LEU A 382 -10.90 -2.86 8.09
N ALA A 383 -10.53 -4.07 7.63
CA ALA A 383 -10.62 -5.30 8.41
C ALA A 383 -9.97 -5.21 9.79
N GLY A 384 -10.70 -5.67 10.83
CA GLY A 384 -10.24 -5.73 12.21
C GLY A 384 -10.10 -4.38 12.94
N LEU A 385 -10.42 -3.25 12.28
CA LEU A 385 -10.49 -1.94 12.94
C LEU A 385 -11.78 -1.79 13.73
N TRP A 386 -11.73 -0.92 14.74
CA TRP A 386 -12.90 -0.50 15.49
C TRP A 386 -13.64 0.61 14.74
N GLU A 387 -14.97 0.55 14.75
CA GLU A 387 -15.84 1.58 14.19
C GLU A 387 -17.10 1.78 15.03
N PHE A 388 -17.79 2.90 14.81
CA PHE A 388 -19.12 3.06 15.37
C PHE A 388 -20.11 2.14 14.64
N PRO A 389 -21.14 1.64 15.35
CA PRO A 389 -22.30 0.98 14.76
C PRO A 389 -22.77 1.63 13.45
N SER A 390 -22.73 0.88 12.35
CA SER A 390 -23.12 1.40 11.03
C SER A 390 -23.93 0.41 10.17
N VAL A 391 -24.71 0.95 9.24
CA VAL A 391 -25.47 0.22 8.22
C VAL A 391 -25.26 0.87 6.85
N THR A 392 -25.13 0.05 5.80
CA THR A 392 -25.01 0.54 4.42
C THR A 392 -26.35 1.09 3.96
N LEU A 393 -26.32 2.25 3.28
CA LEU A 393 -27.51 2.90 2.73
C LEU A 393 -27.66 2.52 1.25
N GLU A 394 -28.75 1.83 0.92
CA GLU A 394 -29.19 1.72 -0.46
C GLU A 394 -29.86 3.03 -0.89
N HIS A 395 -29.72 3.41 -2.18
CA HIS A 395 -30.10 4.72 -2.73
C HIS A 395 -31.60 5.09 -2.63
N SER A 396 -32.43 4.28 -1.97
CA SER A 396 -33.87 4.50 -1.83
C SER A 396 -34.39 4.11 -0.45
N GLY A 397 -34.95 5.08 0.29
CA GLY A 397 -36.12 4.82 1.13
C GLY A 397 -36.02 5.20 2.61
N GLN A 398 -37.15 5.66 3.17
CA GLN A 398 -37.44 6.05 4.55
C GLN A 398 -37.13 4.99 5.65
N HIS A 399 -36.61 3.81 5.31
CA HIS A 399 -36.38 2.69 6.25
C HIS A 399 -35.02 2.73 6.97
N GLN A 400 -34.15 3.67 6.62
CA GLN A 400 -32.76 3.78 7.12
C GLN A 400 -32.65 3.93 8.64
N HIS A 401 -33.54 4.72 9.25
CA HIS A 401 -33.62 4.89 10.71
C HIS A 401 -33.96 3.57 11.42
N LYS A 402 -34.86 2.78 10.82
CA LYS A 402 -35.33 1.52 11.40
C LYS A 402 -34.24 0.46 11.36
N ASP A 403 -33.52 0.37 10.24
CA ASP A 403 -32.42 -0.60 10.06
C ASP A 403 -31.24 -0.29 11.00
N LEU A 404 -30.89 0.98 11.16
CA LEU A 404 -29.86 1.42 12.11
C LEU A 404 -30.26 1.11 13.55
N LEU A 405 -31.51 1.40 13.96
CA LEU A 405 -32.01 1.07 15.28
C LEU A 405 -32.04 -0.45 15.54
N GLN A 406 -32.50 -1.24 14.57
CA GLN A 406 -32.49 -2.70 14.66
C GLN A 406 -31.06 -3.25 14.80
N LYS A 407 -30.11 -2.67 14.05
CA LYS A 407 -28.71 -3.05 14.15
C LYS A 407 -28.13 -2.68 15.53
N LEU A 408 -28.42 -1.50 16.05
CA LEU A 408 -28.04 -1.09 17.41
C LEU A 408 -28.59 -2.04 18.47
N GLN A 409 -29.86 -2.42 18.37
CA GLN A 409 -30.49 -3.38 19.28
C GLN A 409 -29.79 -4.75 19.27
N SER A 410 -29.22 -5.17 18.14
CA SER A 410 -28.42 -6.41 18.08
C SER A 410 -27.13 -6.35 18.90
N TRP A 411 -26.61 -5.14 19.17
CA TRP A 411 -25.41 -4.93 19.97
C TRP A 411 -25.68 -4.59 21.43
N THR A 412 -26.79 -3.90 21.73
CA THR A 412 -27.06 -3.40 23.09
C THR A 412 -28.26 -4.02 23.77
N GLY A 413 -29.00 -4.89 23.08
CA GLY A 413 -30.32 -5.33 23.52
C GLY A 413 -31.39 -4.27 23.24
N PRO A 414 -32.61 -4.43 23.80
CA PRO A 414 -33.73 -3.52 23.55
C PRO A 414 -33.37 -2.10 23.94
N LEU A 415 -33.37 -1.21 22.95
CA LEU A 415 -33.24 0.22 23.19
C LEU A 415 -34.61 0.79 23.56
N PRO A 416 -34.71 1.69 24.56
CA PRO A 416 -35.94 2.43 24.81
C PRO A 416 -36.35 3.21 23.56
N ALA A 417 -37.58 3.72 23.52
CA ALA A 417 -38.10 4.56 22.44
C ALA A 417 -37.43 5.95 22.42
N THR A 418 -36.10 5.97 22.35
CA THR A 418 -35.26 7.16 22.31
C THR A 418 -35.10 7.66 20.89
N HIS A 419 -35.12 8.99 20.74
CA HIS A 419 -35.01 9.65 19.45
C HIS A 419 -33.57 9.62 18.96
N LEU A 420 -33.35 8.94 17.83
CA LEU A 420 -32.09 8.98 17.09
C LEU A 420 -31.92 10.39 16.48
N GLN A 421 -30.90 11.13 16.90
CA GLN A 421 -30.67 12.51 16.44
C GLN A 421 -29.71 12.53 15.25
N TYR A 422 -30.10 13.14 14.13
CA TYR A 422 -29.17 13.41 13.02
C TYR A 422 -28.25 14.58 13.38
N LEU A 423 -26.93 14.38 13.25
CA LEU A 423 -25.89 15.35 13.64
C LEU A 423 -25.14 15.93 12.44
N GLY A 424 -25.22 15.31 11.26
CA GLY A 424 -24.60 15.84 10.05
C GLY A 424 -24.00 14.76 9.16
N GLU A 425 -23.15 15.18 8.23
CA GLU A 425 -22.55 14.31 7.22
C GLU A 425 -21.02 14.41 7.22
N VAL A 426 -20.34 13.28 7.04
CA VAL A 426 -18.90 13.19 6.86
C VAL A 426 -18.60 12.47 5.55
N SER A 427 -17.92 13.13 4.61
CA SER A 427 -17.39 12.50 3.41
C SER A 427 -15.92 12.06 3.59
N HIS A 428 -15.59 10.85 3.18
CA HIS A 428 -14.23 10.30 3.20
C HIS A 428 -13.89 9.59 1.88
N THR A 429 -12.76 9.94 1.27
CA THR A 429 -12.35 9.39 -0.03
C THR A 429 -11.20 8.40 0.11
N PHE A 430 -11.45 7.16 -0.28
CA PHE A 430 -10.46 6.13 -0.59
C PHE A 430 -10.07 6.20 -2.08
N SER A 431 -9.03 5.48 -2.50
CA SER A 431 -8.57 5.54 -3.91
C SER A 431 -9.61 5.11 -4.94
N HIS A 432 -10.52 4.21 -4.55
CA HIS A 432 -11.51 3.60 -5.45
C HIS A 432 -12.95 3.81 -4.98
N ILE A 433 -13.16 4.44 -3.81
CA ILE A 433 -14.46 4.65 -3.17
C ILE A 433 -14.48 6.03 -2.54
N LYS A 434 -15.54 6.79 -2.76
CA LYS A 434 -15.89 7.96 -1.96
C LYS A 434 -17.08 7.58 -1.10
N LEU A 435 -16.87 7.57 0.21
CA LEU A 435 -17.81 7.04 1.18
C LEU A 435 -18.34 8.16 2.07
N THR A 436 -19.65 8.28 2.12
CA THR A 436 -20.37 9.34 2.81
C THR A 436 -21.09 8.76 4.03
N TYR A 437 -20.77 9.27 5.21
CA TYR A 437 -21.37 8.88 6.48
C TYR A 437 -22.43 9.89 6.90
N GLN A 438 -23.67 9.44 7.07
CA GLN A 438 -24.72 10.16 7.80
C GLN A 438 -24.57 9.86 9.28
N VAL A 439 -24.23 10.88 10.07
CA VAL A 439 -23.89 10.75 11.49
C VAL A 439 -25.12 10.96 12.35
N TYR A 440 -25.38 10.00 13.22
CA TYR A 440 -26.45 10.01 14.20
C TYR A 440 -25.89 9.90 15.62
N GLY A 441 -26.56 10.51 16.59
CA GLY A 441 -26.27 10.40 18.01
C GLY A 441 -27.43 9.74 18.76
N LEU A 442 -27.09 8.91 19.76
CA LEU A 442 -28.06 8.33 20.67
C LEU A 442 -27.45 8.23 22.07
N ALA A 443 -28.13 8.78 23.08
CA ALA A 443 -27.72 8.69 24.48
C ALA A 443 -28.65 7.75 25.24
N LEU A 444 -28.08 6.78 25.94
CA LEU A 444 -28.83 5.84 26.78
C LEU A 444 -29.26 6.48 28.09
N GLU A 445 -30.51 6.26 28.47
CA GLU A 445 -31.04 6.66 29.77
C GLU A 445 -30.70 5.58 30.83
N GLY A 446 -29.91 5.97 31.85
CA GLY A 446 -29.66 5.16 33.05
C GLY A 446 -28.50 4.14 32.96
N GLN A 447 -28.38 3.32 34.00
CA GLN A 447 -27.49 2.13 34.03
C GLN A 447 -28.19 0.96 33.33
N THR A 448 -28.55 1.12 32.06
CA THR A 448 -29.10 0.01 31.28
C THR A 448 -28.04 -1.11 31.30
N PRO A 449 -28.37 -2.34 31.77
CA PRO A 449 -27.41 -3.44 31.77
C PRO A 449 -27.18 -3.84 30.32
N VAL A 450 -26.14 -3.28 29.72
CA VAL A 450 -25.78 -3.58 28.34
C VAL A 450 -24.91 -4.83 28.33
N THR A 451 -25.50 -5.94 27.93
CA THR A 451 -24.72 -7.14 27.58
C THR A 451 -23.87 -6.78 26.37
N THR A 452 -22.55 -6.82 26.50
CA THR A 452 -21.65 -6.47 25.41
C THR A 452 -21.36 -7.75 24.61
N PRO A 453 -21.87 -7.90 23.37
CA PRO A 453 -21.63 -9.10 22.59
C PRO A 453 -20.16 -9.19 22.15
N PRO A 454 -19.68 -10.40 21.79
CA PRO A 454 -18.36 -10.56 21.18
C PRO A 454 -18.19 -9.64 19.96
N GLY A 455 -17.09 -8.89 19.93
CA GLY A 455 -16.82 -7.91 18.87
C GLY A 455 -17.44 -6.53 19.08
N ALA A 456 -18.04 -6.25 20.24
CA ALA A 456 -18.38 -4.90 20.68
C ALA A 456 -17.62 -4.55 21.96
N ARG A 457 -17.34 -3.27 22.19
CA ARG A 457 -16.77 -2.78 23.45
C ARG A 457 -17.18 -1.35 23.75
N TRP A 458 -17.35 -1.05 25.03
CA TRP A 458 -17.53 0.30 25.53
C TRP A 458 -16.17 0.89 25.85
N LEU A 459 -15.90 2.09 25.32
CA LEU A 459 -14.66 2.82 25.57
C LEU A 459 -14.95 4.19 26.15
N THR A 460 -14.06 4.67 26.99
CA THR A 460 -13.97 6.09 27.34
C THR A 460 -13.54 6.93 26.13
N ARG A 461 -13.70 8.25 26.24
CA ARG A 461 -13.21 9.18 25.21
C ARG A 461 -11.69 9.07 25.01
N GLU A 462 -10.93 8.88 26.08
CA GLU A 462 -9.47 8.76 26.02
C GLU A 462 -9.03 7.47 25.32
N GLU A 463 -9.70 6.35 25.63
CA GLU A 463 -9.46 5.06 24.96
C GLU A 463 -9.83 5.10 23.47
N PHE A 464 -10.85 5.86 23.08
CA PHE A 464 -11.17 6.05 21.66
C PHE A 464 -10.01 6.69 20.88
N HIS A 465 -9.32 7.65 21.48
CA HIS A 465 -8.20 8.33 20.82
C HIS A 465 -7.00 7.41 20.57
N THR A 466 -6.81 6.40 21.42
CA THR A 466 -5.73 5.41 21.32
C THR A 466 -6.16 4.14 20.57
N ALA A 467 -7.46 3.92 20.38
CA ALA A 467 -8.00 2.78 19.66
C ALA A 467 -7.61 2.77 18.17
N ALA A 468 -7.52 1.57 17.60
CA ALA A 468 -7.30 1.35 16.17
C ALA A 468 -8.56 1.66 15.35
N VAL A 469 -8.90 2.94 15.24
CA VAL A 469 -10.02 3.47 14.46
C VAL A 469 -9.52 4.17 13.20
N SER A 470 -10.34 4.16 12.14
CA SER A 470 -9.98 4.85 10.89
C SER A 470 -10.04 6.38 11.04
N THR A 471 -9.35 7.11 10.14
CA THR A 471 -9.44 8.57 10.08
C THR A 471 -10.87 9.06 9.84
N ALA A 472 -11.70 8.26 9.15
CA ALA A 472 -13.12 8.55 8.99
C ALA A 472 -13.87 8.51 10.33
N MET A 473 -13.63 7.50 11.16
CA MET A 473 -14.26 7.39 12.49
C MET A 473 -13.86 8.55 13.40
N LYS A 474 -12.60 9.01 13.33
CA LYS A 474 -12.16 10.21 14.06
C LYS A 474 -12.93 11.48 13.63
N LYS A 475 -13.25 11.61 12.33
CA LYS A 475 -14.08 12.72 11.82
C LYS A 475 -15.53 12.61 12.29
N VAL A 476 -16.10 11.40 12.28
CA VAL A 476 -17.46 11.13 12.78
C VAL A 476 -17.56 11.49 14.25
N PHE A 477 -16.60 11.07 15.07
CA PHE A 477 -16.59 11.39 16.50
C PHE A 477 -16.50 12.90 16.75
N ARG A 478 -15.69 13.63 15.98
CA ARG A 478 -15.61 15.09 16.06
C ARG A 478 -16.96 15.77 15.76
N VAL A 479 -17.67 15.33 14.72
CA VAL A 479 -19.02 15.87 14.42
C VAL A 479 -19.96 15.65 15.60
N TYR A 480 -19.87 14.51 16.26
CA TYR A 480 -20.64 14.23 17.46
C TYR A 480 -20.23 15.13 18.65
N GLU A 481 -18.93 15.31 18.91
CA GLU A 481 -18.43 16.18 20.00
C GLU A 481 -18.83 17.65 19.84
N ASP A 482 -18.90 18.14 18.59
CA ASP A 482 -19.30 19.52 18.28
C ASP A 482 -20.81 19.77 18.59
N HIS A 483 -21.62 18.72 18.72
CA HIS A 483 -23.07 18.80 19.00
C HIS A 483 -23.43 18.53 20.48
N GLN A 484 -22.45 18.22 21.33
CA GLN A 484 -22.69 17.95 22.75
C GLN A 484 -22.87 19.25 23.55
N PRO A 485 -23.90 19.35 24.43
CA PRO A 485 -24.11 20.52 25.27
C PRO A 485 -22.98 20.66 26.30
N GLY A 486 -22.06 21.61 26.08
CA GLY A 486 -20.98 21.97 27.01
C GLY A 486 -19.59 22.11 26.39
N THR A 487 -19.38 21.71 25.14
CA THR A 487 -18.07 21.75 24.44
C THR A 487 -17.90 22.92 23.47
N CYS A 488 -18.74 23.96 23.54
CA CYS A 488 -18.62 25.17 22.73
C CYS A 488 -17.34 25.98 23.04
N LYS A 489 -16.17 25.54 22.56
CA LYS A 489 -15.09 26.45 22.20
C LYS A 489 -15.40 26.96 20.79
N GLY A 490 -15.82 28.21 20.73
CA GLY A 490 -16.42 28.84 19.56
C GLY A 490 -15.66 28.58 18.26
N SER A 491 -16.38 28.03 17.28
CA SER A 491 -16.02 28.14 15.88
C SER A 491 -17.12 28.90 15.16
N LYS A 492 -16.70 29.92 14.41
CA LYS A 492 -17.56 30.90 13.75
C LYS A 492 -18.56 30.20 12.83
N ARG A 493 -19.85 30.47 13.09
CA ARG A 493 -21.00 30.15 12.24
C ARG A 493 -20.77 30.79 10.85
N SER A 494 -20.36 30.02 9.85
CA SER A 494 -20.45 30.46 8.45
C SER A 494 -21.89 30.26 8.00
N GLN A 495 -22.59 31.36 7.72
CA GLN A 495 -23.95 31.34 7.20
C GLN A 495 -24.02 30.56 5.88
N LEU A 496 -25.02 29.69 5.81
CA LEU A 496 -25.50 29.00 4.63
C LEU A 496 -26.17 30.05 3.71
N SER A 497 -25.72 30.16 2.47
CA SER A 497 -26.43 30.92 1.42
C SER A 497 -26.81 29.99 0.26
N SER A 498 -28.10 30.02 -0.07
CA SER A 498 -28.75 29.34 -1.19
C SER A 498 -28.25 29.89 -2.55
N PRO A 499 -28.36 29.13 -3.65
CA PRO A 499 -27.66 29.45 -4.89
C PRO A 499 -28.45 30.40 -5.78
N THR A 500 -27.82 31.49 -6.24
CA THR A 500 -28.23 32.23 -7.44
C THR A 500 -27.03 32.60 -8.30
N SER A 501 -27.26 32.45 -9.60
CA SER A 501 -26.35 32.58 -10.74
C SER A 501 -25.69 33.95 -10.87
N GLN A 502 -24.37 34.02 -11.11
CA GLN A 502 -23.74 34.69 -12.28
C GLN A 502 -22.19 34.68 -12.19
N LYS A 503 -21.56 34.79 -13.37
CA LYS A 503 -20.15 34.46 -13.68
C LYS A 503 -19.20 35.68 -13.68
N LYS A 504 -17.93 35.39 -13.33
CA LYS A 504 -16.61 35.98 -13.76
C LYS A 504 -16.11 37.28 -13.04
N PRO A 505 -14.79 37.60 -13.10
CA PRO A 505 -13.64 36.83 -12.60
C PRO A 505 -12.62 37.71 -11.80
N SER A 506 -11.59 37.07 -11.21
CA SER A 506 -10.17 37.52 -11.17
C SER A 506 -9.45 37.70 -9.79
N TRP A 507 -8.16 37.31 -9.84
CA TRP A 507 -7.00 37.49 -8.94
C TRP A 507 -6.88 36.73 -7.60
N LYS A 508 -5.84 35.88 -7.55
CA LYS A 508 -5.44 34.98 -6.47
C LYS A 508 -4.38 35.61 -5.55
N LYS A 509 -4.54 35.46 -4.23
CA LYS A 509 -3.49 35.49 -3.20
C LYS A 509 -3.63 34.26 -2.27
N PRO A 510 -2.56 33.83 -1.57
CA PRO A 510 -2.31 32.42 -1.26
C PRO A 510 -3.02 31.89 -0.01
N ASN A 511 -3.33 30.59 -0.04
CA ASN A 511 -4.00 29.81 1.00
C ASN A 511 -3.22 29.75 2.33
N ARG A 512 -3.80 30.34 3.39
CA ARG A 512 -3.52 29.97 4.80
C ARG A 512 -4.42 28.80 5.20
N GLY A 513 -4.11 27.59 4.74
CA GLY A 513 -4.94 26.42 4.96
C GLY A 513 -4.16 25.13 5.22
N GLN A 514 -2.97 25.23 5.82
CA GLN A 514 -2.10 24.06 6.03
C GLN A 514 -1.40 24.00 7.41
N GLN A 515 -1.66 24.93 8.33
CA GLN A 515 -0.91 25.03 9.60
C GLN A 515 -1.63 24.51 10.86
N VAL A 516 -2.75 23.79 10.74
CA VAL A 516 -3.53 23.33 11.93
C VAL A 516 -3.63 21.80 12.04
N LEU A 517 -2.74 21.04 11.38
CA LEU A 517 -2.68 19.58 11.52
C LEU A 517 -1.40 19.08 12.21
N ASP A 518 -0.37 19.93 12.36
CA ASP A 518 0.92 19.51 12.91
C ASP A 518 0.95 19.43 14.45
N SER A 519 0.00 20.06 15.15
CA SER A 519 -0.14 19.95 16.60
C SER A 519 -0.82 18.65 17.06
N PHE A 520 -1.29 17.81 16.14
CA PHE A 520 -2.08 16.61 16.44
C PHE A 520 -1.22 15.35 16.68
N PHE A 521 0.09 15.40 16.41
CA PHE A 521 1.00 14.23 16.44
C PHE A 521 1.94 14.18 17.65
N TRP A 522 1.84 15.10 18.61
CA TRP A 522 2.72 15.14 19.77
C TRP A 522 1.95 14.80 21.06
N PRO A 523 2.40 13.83 21.87
CA PRO A 523 1.98 13.76 23.26
C PRO A 523 2.50 14.98 24.02
N HIS A 524 1.67 15.59 24.87
CA HIS A 524 2.12 16.59 25.83
C HIS A 524 3.17 15.96 26.76
N ILE A 525 4.40 16.44 26.69
CA ILE A 525 5.43 16.17 27.70
C ILE A 525 5.10 17.05 28.91
N PRO A 526 4.88 16.49 30.12
CA PRO A 526 4.74 17.29 31.32
C PRO A 526 6.06 18.03 31.59
N THR A 527 5.99 19.36 31.64
CA THR A 527 7.12 20.21 32.00
C THR A 527 7.16 20.36 33.51
N ASP A 528 7.74 19.38 34.19
CA ASP A 528 8.11 19.50 35.60
C ASP A 528 9.61 19.23 35.73
N THR A 529 10.39 20.30 35.68
CA THR A 529 11.74 20.33 36.29
C THR A 529 11.91 21.70 36.95
N PRO A 530 12.28 21.75 38.24
CA PRO A 530 12.45 23.01 38.95
C PRO A 530 13.75 23.69 38.53
N SER A 531 13.70 25.01 38.43
CA SER A 531 14.83 25.88 38.16
C SER A 531 15.86 25.81 39.30
N LEU A 532 17.11 25.53 38.95
CA LEU A 532 18.27 25.83 39.79
C LEU A 532 19.17 26.79 39.01
N ASN A 533 19.08 28.06 39.40
CA ASN A 533 20.07 29.09 39.07
C ASN A 533 21.27 28.97 40.01
N SER A 534 22.44 29.36 39.47
CA SER A 534 23.63 29.85 40.18
C SER A 534 24.51 28.79 40.88
N VAL A 535 25.77 28.63 40.43
CA VAL A 535 26.95 29.32 40.98
C VAL A 535 28.14 29.13 40.01
N ALA A 536 28.95 30.19 39.91
CA ALA A 536 30.14 30.38 39.10
C ALA A 536 31.33 29.44 39.45
N GLN A 537 32.10 29.06 38.43
CA GLN A 537 33.52 29.43 38.24
C GLN A 537 34.01 28.94 36.87
#